data_AF-A0A3M7ARP0-F1
#
_entry.id   AF-A0A3M7ARP0-F1
#
_cell.length_a   1.000
_cell.length_b   1.000
_cell.length_c   1.000
_cell.angle_alpha   90.00
_cell.angle_beta   90.00
_cell.angle_gamma   90.00
#
_symmetry.space_group_name_H-M   'P 1'
#
loop_
_entity.id
_entity.type
_entity.pdbx_description
1 polymer ?
#
loop_
_entity_poly.entity_id
_entity_poly.type
_entity_poly.pdbx_seq_one_letter_code
_entity_poly.pdbx_strand_id
1 'polypeptide(L)'
;WLDAQYVQQAHGLPAAAQQQQQNTSPSSSLAVSPSTGLNGYRSSGSSSTSPTSSGPTSPPLRRRKSPLEGKTTKAVIKKVSHTTRKDAIAEKKVGRRRGPLRPDQRQQAHEIRKLRACLRCKFLKKTCDKGEPCGGCRPSHARLWQVPCTRMDIKDIAYFMKDWKADYERHVSLGFSVGNIKGFSSLERTLYITHGYGHYLPINAREVFVRDDKCFGMDWVESLSNSEFEINTAKLSAGMEGVSTTLLSEYLDRHLDSSFESFVDEYFEGTAFLTEILKTAFRYYQREKTPSIRKALKLVLAYNLTLHVTMVEGLSEEEQFVGKIDDDGSKFFGKTVAPVMINFQVKCALADMWRELQKDILEELSSLYSSVYSGDKLKNWPTIFMLAAILLAIWEEMQ
;
A
#
# COMPACT_ATOMS: atom_id res chain seq x y z
N TRP A 1 19.39 20.15 16.85
CA TRP A 1 20.40 19.11 17.08
C TRP A 1 19.71 17.76 16.99
N LEU A 2 19.91 17.07 15.88
CA LEU A 2 19.48 15.70 15.58
C LEU A 2 20.48 15.20 14.55
N ASP A 3 21.22 14.14 14.87
CA ASP A 3 22.45 13.82 14.14
C ASP A 3 22.22 13.06 12.84
N ALA A 4 22.80 13.58 11.76
CA ALA A 4 22.89 12.90 10.47
C ALA A 4 24.01 11.84 10.49
N GLN A 5 23.76 10.69 11.11
CA GLN A 5 24.69 9.54 11.04
C GLN A 5 24.58 8.82 9.68
N TYR A 6 25.13 9.46 8.65
CA TYR A 6 25.52 8.80 7.40
C TYR A 6 26.63 7.78 7.71
N VAL A 7 26.39 6.50 7.43
CA VAL A 7 27.46 5.49 7.36
C VAL A 7 27.90 5.34 5.91
N GLN A 8 29.19 5.53 5.68
CA GLN A 8 29.80 5.44 4.35
C GLN A 8 29.89 3.98 3.89
N GLN A 9 29.57 3.73 2.61
CA GLN A 9 30.22 2.67 1.85
C GLN A 9 30.70 3.22 0.50
N ALA A 10 31.98 3.59 0.47
CA ALA A 10 32.66 3.99 -0.76
C ALA A 10 33.14 2.75 -1.50
N HIS A 11 32.51 2.43 -2.63
CA HIS A 11 33.06 1.53 -3.64
C HIS A 11 33.42 2.33 -4.88
N GLY A 12 34.71 2.36 -5.21
CA GLY A 12 35.25 3.19 -6.28
C GLY A 12 34.90 2.68 -7.68
N LEU A 13 34.51 3.60 -8.55
CA LEU A 13 34.42 3.37 -9.99
C LEU A 13 35.83 3.39 -10.62
N PRO A 14 36.22 2.38 -11.42
CA PRO A 14 37.30 2.53 -12.39
C PRO A 14 36.81 3.35 -13.60
N ALA A 15 37.74 4.05 -14.26
CA ALA A 15 37.44 4.97 -15.36
C ALA A 15 37.16 4.27 -16.71
N ALA A 16 36.71 5.05 -17.69
CA ALA A 16 36.22 4.58 -18.98
C ALA A 16 37.30 4.03 -19.93
N ALA A 17 36.87 3.18 -20.87
CA ALA A 17 37.56 2.89 -22.12
C ALA A 17 36.54 2.94 -23.27
N GLN A 18 36.93 3.53 -24.41
CA GLN A 18 36.08 3.62 -25.60
C GLN A 18 36.31 2.42 -26.51
N GLN A 19 35.25 1.90 -27.15
CA GLN A 19 35.35 1.28 -28.47
C GLN A 19 33.98 1.27 -29.18
N GLN A 20 34.00 1.44 -30.50
CA GLN A 20 32.82 1.46 -31.38
C GLN A 20 32.68 0.11 -32.10
N GLN A 21 31.44 -0.36 -32.33
CA GLN A 21 31.01 -0.92 -33.62
C GLN A 21 29.49 -1.13 -33.68
N GLN A 22 28.97 -1.37 -34.89
CA GLN A 22 27.54 -1.37 -35.25
C GLN A 22 27.02 -2.80 -35.48
N ASN A 23 25.76 -3.10 -35.12
CA ASN A 23 24.70 -3.50 -36.09
C ASN A 23 23.41 -4.11 -35.47
N THR A 24 22.28 -3.71 -36.07
CA THR A 24 21.01 -4.44 -36.33
C THR A 24 20.37 -5.41 -35.32
N SER A 25 19.09 -5.14 -35.04
CA SER A 25 18.05 -5.94 -34.36
C SER A 25 17.57 -7.18 -35.17
N PRO A 26 16.53 -7.94 -34.73
CA PRO A 26 16.26 -8.53 -33.40
C PRO A 26 15.92 -10.05 -33.48
N SER A 27 15.87 -10.78 -32.35
CA SER A 27 15.14 -12.06 -32.26
C SER A 27 14.78 -12.53 -30.85
N SER A 28 13.80 -13.43 -30.81
CA SER A 28 12.99 -13.87 -29.67
C SER A 28 13.61 -14.90 -28.70
N SER A 29 13.16 -14.85 -27.44
CA SER A 29 12.87 -15.99 -26.55
C SER A 29 13.99 -16.97 -26.15
N LEU A 30 14.14 -17.18 -24.83
CA LEU A 30 13.78 -18.45 -24.16
C LEU A 30 13.83 -18.32 -22.63
N ALA A 31 13.11 -19.20 -21.92
CA ALA A 31 13.06 -19.23 -20.46
C ALA A 31 14.02 -20.27 -19.87
N VAL A 32 14.61 -19.98 -18.71
CA VAL A 32 15.49 -20.91 -17.96
C VAL A 32 15.04 -20.98 -16.50
N SER A 33 14.83 -22.20 -16.01
CA SER A 33 14.48 -22.48 -14.60
C SER A 33 15.70 -23.00 -13.83
N PRO A 34 16.09 -22.41 -12.69
CA PRO A 34 17.08 -22.99 -11.79
C PRO A 34 16.53 -24.21 -11.04
N SER A 35 17.39 -25.17 -10.74
CA SER A 35 17.06 -26.43 -10.07
C SER A 35 17.34 -26.40 -8.55
N THR A 36 16.88 -27.45 -7.87
CA THR A 36 16.88 -27.61 -6.41
C THR A 36 18.25 -27.46 -5.73
N GLY A 37 18.33 -26.61 -4.72
CA GLY A 37 19.39 -26.60 -3.70
C GLY A 37 18.84 -26.94 -2.31
N LEU A 38 19.16 -28.13 -1.78
CA LEU A 38 18.82 -28.52 -0.41
C LEU A 38 19.96 -28.13 0.54
N ASN A 39 19.68 -27.24 1.50
CA ASN A 39 20.55 -27.02 2.66
C ASN A 39 19.70 -26.81 3.91
N GLY A 40 19.70 -27.80 4.82
CA GLY A 40 18.92 -27.79 6.04
C GLY A 40 19.79 -27.58 7.27
N TYR A 41 19.71 -26.40 7.90
CA TYR A 41 20.35 -26.15 9.19
C TYR A 41 19.47 -26.63 10.34
N ARG A 42 20.06 -27.45 11.21
CA ARG A 42 19.49 -27.83 12.52
C ARG A 42 19.99 -26.84 13.56
N SER A 43 19.09 -26.25 14.35
CA SER A 43 19.47 -25.57 15.59
C SER A 43 19.09 -26.43 16.79
N SER A 44 20.07 -26.63 17.68
CA SER A 44 19.91 -27.38 18.92
C SER A 44 19.02 -26.65 19.93
N GLY A 45 18.35 -27.40 20.81
CA GLY A 45 17.58 -26.82 21.92
C GLY A 45 18.41 -26.62 23.20
N SER A 46 17.98 -25.69 24.02
CA SER A 46 18.34 -25.54 25.44
C SER A 46 17.06 -25.24 26.24
N SER A 47 17.05 -25.54 27.54
CA SER A 47 15.82 -25.61 28.36
C SER A 47 15.97 -24.91 29.71
N SER A 48 14.83 -24.56 30.32
CA SER A 48 14.69 -23.94 31.66
C SER A 48 15.21 -22.49 31.76
N THR A 49 14.82 -21.65 32.73
CA THR A 49 14.13 -21.89 34.02
C THR A 49 12.92 -20.97 34.27
N SER A 50 11.99 -21.42 35.14
CA SER A 50 10.95 -20.58 35.76
C SER A 50 11.49 -19.79 36.97
N PRO A 51 10.69 -18.89 37.60
CA PRO A 51 9.93 -19.35 38.77
C PRO A 51 8.51 -18.72 38.96
N THR A 52 7.87 -19.16 40.06
CA THR A 52 6.62 -18.74 40.75
C THR A 52 6.25 -17.25 40.73
N SER A 53 5.00 -16.81 40.91
CA SER A 53 3.79 -17.42 41.54
C SER A 53 2.49 -17.03 40.77
N SER A 54 1.21 -17.13 41.21
CA SER A 54 0.56 -17.40 42.52
C SER A 54 -0.92 -17.87 42.38
N GLY A 55 -1.66 -17.96 43.50
CA GLY A 55 -3.14 -18.11 43.58
C GLY A 55 -3.67 -17.48 44.89
N PRO A 56 -4.86 -17.83 45.43
CA PRO A 56 -5.93 -18.70 44.92
C PRO A 56 -7.36 -18.10 45.01
N THR A 57 -8.41 -18.82 44.58
CA THR A 57 -9.72 -18.91 45.28
C THR A 57 -10.67 -19.98 44.70
N SER A 58 -11.58 -20.46 45.55
CA SER A 58 -12.72 -21.38 45.36
C SER A 58 -13.63 -21.18 46.61
N PRO A 59 -14.90 -21.64 46.75
CA PRO A 59 -15.55 -22.86 46.21
C PRO A 59 -17.01 -22.54 45.72
N PRO A 60 -18.09 -23.38 45.78
CA PRO A 60 -18.23 -24.79 46.19
C PRO A 60 -19.05 -25.74 45.29
N LEU A 61 -19.10 -27.00 45.75
CA LEU A 61 -19.63 -28.21 45.11
C LEU A 61 -21.16 -28.36 45.24
N ARG A 62 -21.81 -29.13 44.35
CA ARG A 62 -23.04 -29.86 44.71
C ARG A 62 -23.27 -31.23 44.02
N ARG A 63 -22.97 -32.29 44.80
CA ARG A 63 -23.73 -33.55 44.96
C ARG A 63 -23.83 -34.57 43.79
N ARG A 64 -23.12 -35.71 43.96
CA ARG A 64 -23.36 -37.01 43.30
C ARG A 64 -24.83 -37.49 43.40
N LYS A 65 -25.27 -38.28 42.42
CA LYS A 65 -26.15 -39.47 42.62
C LYS A 65 -25.84 -40.55 41.57
N SER A 66 -25.98 -41.83 41.94
CA SER A 66 -25.74 -43.00 41.08
C SER A 66 -26.34 -44.28 41.68
N PRO A 67 -27.04 -45.10 40.88
CA PRO A 67 -27.01 -46.57 40.96
C PRO A 67 -26.21 -47.13 39.76
N LEU A 68 -25.51 -48.29 39.77
CA LEU A 68 -25.88 -49.67 40.17
C LEU A 68 -27.00 -50.28 39.31
N GLU A 69 -26.91 -51.48 38.74
CA GLU A 69 -25.77 -52.38 38.44
C GLU A 69 -26.21 -53.31 37.28
N GLY A 70 -25.30 -53.94 36.51
CA GLY A 70 -25.73 -54.82 35.40
C GLY A 70 -24.60 -55.59 34.69
N LYS A 71 -24.56 -56.91 34.89
CA LYS A 71 -23.79 -57.91 34.12
C LYS A 71 -24.70 -58.44 32.98
N THR A 72 -24.29 -59.12 31.89
CA THR A 72 -23.07 -59.89 31.59
C THR A 72 -22.88 -60.07 30.06
N THR A 73 -21.68 -60.44 29.63
CA THR A 73 -21.24 -61.05 28.34
C THR A 73 -22.29 -61.55 27.31
N LYS A 74 -22.06 -61.29 26.01
CA LYS A 74 -21.44 -62.25 25.06
C LYS A 74 -21.24 -61.64 23.66
N ALA A 75 -20.31 -62.20 22.89
CA ALA A 75 -20.13 -61.91 21.46
C ALA A 75 -20.65 -63.08 20.60
N VAL A 76 -21.32 -62.79 19.49
CA VAL A 76 -21.68 -63.76 18.45
C VAL A 76 -21.49 -63.12 17.08
N ILE A 77 -20.81 -63.83 16.17
CA ILE A 77 -20.65 -63.47 14.76
C ILE A 77 -21.57 -64.35 13.92
N LYS A 78 -22.38 -63.79 13.00
CA LYS A 78 -22.71 -64.46 11.74
C LYS A 78 -23.32 -63.56 10.64
N LYS A 79 -22.71 -63.67 9.46
CA LYS A 79 -23.23 -63.52 8.08
C LYS A 79 -24.24 -62.41 7.73
N VAL A 80 -23.73 -61.45 6.95
CA VAL A 80 -24.11 -61.15 5.56
C VAL A 80 -25.54 -61.50 5.11
N SER A 81 -26.26 -60.48 4.66
CA SER A 81 -27.32 -60.58 3.63
C SER A 81 -27.01 -59.60 2.49
N HIS A 82 -26.96 -60.09 1.25
CA HIS A 82 -27.05 -59.24 0.06
C HIS A 82 -28.52 -59.04 -0.31
N THR A 83 -28.95 -57.80 -0.59
CA THR A 83 -30.02 -57.55 -1.58
C THR A 83 -30.05 -56.10 -2.06
N THR A 84 -30.48 -55.93 -3.32
CA THR A 84 -31.12 -54.75 -3.93
C THR A 84 -30.49 -53.37 -3.76
N ARG A 85 -30.00 -52.83 -4.89
CA ARG A 85 -29.98 -51.37 -5.14
C ARG A 85 -31.39 -50.80 -4.99
N LYS A 86 -31.52 -49.61 -4.39
CA LYS A 86 -32.56 -48.64 -4.74
C LYS A 86 -32.04 -47.22 -4.52
N ASP A 87 -32.53 -46.29 -5.32
CA ASP A 87 -31.93 -44.98 -5.51
C ASP A 87 -32.07 -44.08 -4.28
N ALA A 88 -30.94 -43.52 -3.86
CA ALA A 88 -30.88 -42.44 -2.88
C ALA A 88 -30.03 -41.33 -3.49
N ILE A 89 -30.68 -40.21 -3.88
CA ILE A 89 -29.99 -39.01 -4.35
C ILE A 89 -29.10 -38.51 -3.21
N ALA A 90 -27.80 -38.69 -3.38
CA ALA A 90 -26.81 -38.36 -2.36
C ALA A 90 -26.57 -36.84 -2.29
N GLU A 91 -27.54 -36.11 -1.73
CA GLU A 91 -27.32 -34.75 -1.23
C GLU A 91 -26.04 -34.74 -0.38
N LYS A 92 -25.03 -34.00 -0.83
CA LYS A 92 -23.75 -33.87 -0.11
C LYS A 92 -23.93 -32.95 1.11
N LYS A 93 -24.67 -33.42 2.11
CA LYS A 93 -24.81 -32.79 3.43
C LYS A 93 -23.41 -32.51 3.97
N VAL A 94 -23.05 -31.23 4.05
CA VAL A 94 -21.72 -30.77 4.45
C VAL A 94 -21.51 -31.16 5.91
N GLY A 95 -20.84 -32.30 6.11
CA GLY A 95 -20.68 -32.94 7.40
C GLY A 95 -19.81 -32.13 8.35
N ARG A 96 -20.42 -31.21 9.11
CA ARG A 96 -19.84 -30.66 10.34
C ARG A 96 -19.47 -31.82 11.25
N ARG A 97 -18.18 -32.17 11.32
CA ARG A 97 -17.68 -33.24 12.20
C ARG A 97 -18.10 -32.94 13.64
N ARG A 98 -18.78 -33.91 14.26
CA ARG A 98 -19.03 -33.91 15.71
C ARG A 98 -17.83 -34.57 16.39
N GLY A 99 -17.14 -33.84 17.25
CA GLY A 99 -16.02 -34.34 18.05
C GLY A 99 -14.70 -33.56 17.86
N PRO A 100 -13.75 -33.66 18.79
CA PRO A 100 -12.45 -32.98 18.70
C PRO A 100 -11.58 -33.45 17.52
N LEU A 101 -10.62 -32.61 17.12
CA LEU A 101 -9.58 -33.01 16.15
C LEU A 101 -8.70 -34.14 16.73
N ARG A 102 -8.39 -35.13 15.87
CA ARG A 102 -7.35 -36.16 16.10
C ARG A 102 -6.00 -35.50 16.43
N PRO A 103 -5.08 -36.16 17.16
CA PRO A 103 -3.78 -35.60 17.54
C PRO A 103 -3.01 -34.99 16.36
N ASP A 104 -2.83 -35.75 15.28
CA ASP A 104 -2.10 -35.32 14.06
C ASP A 104 -2.79 -34.12 13.38
N GLN A 105 -4.13 -34.14 13.29
CA GLN A 105 -4.90 -33.02 12.75
C GLN A 105 -4.83 -31.77 13.64
N ARG A 106 -4.64 -31.94 14.96
CA ARG A 106 -4.44 -30.85 15.91
C ARG A 106 -3.04 -30.26 15.79
N GLN A 107 -2.01 -31.10 15.61
CA GLN A 107 -0.65 -30.67 15.32
C GLN A 107 -0.60 -29.89 14.00
N GLN A 108 -1.10 -30.47 12.90
CA GLN A 108 -1.20 -29.80 11.60
C GLN A 108 -1.92 -28.45 11.72
N ALA A 109 -3.06 -28.39 12.42
CA ALA A 109 -3.78 -27.15 12.63
C ALA A 109 -3.06 -26.16 13.57
N HIS A 110 -2.17 -26.59 14.45
CA HIS A 110 -1.33 -25.70 15.27
C HIS A 110 -0.21 -25.10 14.42
N GLU A 111 0.45 -25.91 13.60
CA GLU A 111 1.51 -25.47 12.68
C GLU A 111 0.99 -24.50 11.61
N ILE A 112 -0.20 -24.73 11.07
CA ILE A 112 -0.85 -23.83 10.11
C ILE A 112 -1.38 -22.53 10.77
N ARG A 113 -1.59 -22.51 12.10
CA ARG A 113 -1.79 -21.25 12.82
C ARG A 113 -0.50 -20.46 12.97
N LYS A 114 0.65 -21.11 13.16
CA LYS A 114 1.97 -20.44 13.20
C LYS A 114 2.38 -19.88 11.83
N LEU A 115 2.21 -20.66 10.76
CA LEU A 115 2.63 -20.31 9.40
C LEU A 115 1.61 -19.44 8.63
N ARG A 116 0.42 -19.21 9.20
CA ARG A 116 -0.81 -18.78 8.52
C ARG A 116 -1.28 -19.80 7.45
N ALA A 117 -2.59 -19.80 7.17
CA ALA A 117 -3.15 -20.52 6.02
C ALA A 117 -3.01 -19.65 4.76
N CYS A 118 -2.72 -20.26 3.61
CA CYS A 118 -2.62 -19.52 2.35
C CYS A 118 -3.94 -18.81 2.00
N LEU A 119 -3.86 -17.68 1.31
CA LEU A 119 -4.99 -16.77 1.07
C LEU A 119 -6.19 -17.52 0.43
N ARG A 120 -5.94 -18.35 -0.59
CA ARG A 120 -6.95 -19.18 -1.25
C ARG A 120 -7.61 -20.21 -0.32
N CYS A 121 -6.89 -20.77 0.66
CA CYS A 121 -7.49 -21.66 1.67
C CYS A 121 -8.22 -20.88 2.78
N LYS A 122 -7.73 -19.69 3.19
CA LYS A 122 -8.39 -18.74 4.10
C LYS A 122 -9.76 -18.35 3.54
N PHE A 123 -9.80 -17.87 2.29
CA PHE A 123 -11.02 -17.47 1.57
C PHE A 123 -12.00 -18.65 1.34
N LEU A 124 -11.54 -19.76 0.77
CA LEU A 124 -12.40 -20.90 0.43
C LEU A 124 -12.74 -21.81 1.64
N LYS A 125 -12.27 -21.46 2.86
CA LYS A 125 -12.40 -22.24 4.10
C LYS A 125 -11.99 -23.71 3.95
N LYS A 126 -10.98 -23.97 3.11
CA LYS A 126 -10.40 -25.30 2.86
C LYS A 126 -9.26 -25.58 3.82
N THR A 127 -9.01 -26.86 4.12
CA THR A 127 -7.79 -27.28 4.82
C THR A 127 -6.56 -26.79 4.06
N CYS A 128 -5.63 -26.18 4.78
CA CYS A 128 -4.31 -25.80 4.27
C CYS A 128 -3.24 -26.71 4.91
N ASP A 129 -2.08 -26.79 4.27
CA ASP A 129 -0.93 -27.55 4.73
C ASP A 129 0.37 -26.78 4.44
N LYS A 130 1.51 -27.34 4.85
CA LYS A 130 2.83 -26.73 4.75
C LYS A 130 3.39 -26.65 3.32
N GLY A 131 2.79 -27.36 2.36
CA GLY A 131 3.35 -27.46 1.01
C GLY A 131 3.29 -26.13 0.24
N GLU A 132 4.13 -26.02 -0.79
CA GLU A 132 4.13 -24.90 -1.73
C GLU A 132 4.09 -25.45 -3.17
N PRO A 133 3.06 -25.13 -3.96
CA PRO A 133 1.71 -24.77 -3.49
C PRO A 133 1.15 -25.87 -2.57
N CYS A 134 0.32 -25.48 -1.59
CA CYS A 134 -0.22 -26.43 -0.61
C CYS A 134 -1.15 -27.47 -1.25
N GLY A 135 -1.28 -28.64 -0.64
CA GLY A 135 -2.15 -29.72 -1.11
C GLY A 135 -3.60 -29.28 -1.30
N GLY A 136 -4.14 -28.45 -0.40
CA GLY A 136 -5.47 -27.83 -0.55
C GLY A 136 -5.66 -26.93 -1.79
N CYS A 137 -4.58 -26.58 -2.49
CA CYS A 137 -4.57 -25.83 -3.74
C CYS A 137 -4.24 -26.68 -4.99
N ARG A 138 -3.79 -27.93 -4.83
CA ARG A 138 -3.47 -28.88 -5.92
C ARG A 138 -4.66 -29.81 -6.21
N PRO A 139 -4.88 -30.26 -7.47
CA PRO A 139 -4.40 -29.62 -8.70
C PRO A 139 -5.14 -28.29 -8.93
N SER A 140 -4.49 -27.34 -9.60
CA SER A 140 -4.99 -25.98 -9.83
C SER A 140 -6.01 -25.85 -10.98
N HIS A 141 -6.84 -26.88 -11.23
CA HIS A 141 -7.93 -26.81 -12.21
C HIS A 141 -9.08 -25.91 -11.72
N ALA A 142 -8.93 -24.60 -11.90
CA ALA A 142 -10.04 -23.64 -11.96
C ALA A 142 -9.59 -22.35 -12.67
N ARG A 143 -10.32 -21.93 -13.71
CA ARG A 143 -10.13 -20.64 -14.41
C ARG A 143 -10.39 -19.40 -13.54
N LEU A 144 -10.67 -19.58 -12.24
CA LEU A 144 -11.04 -18.54 -11.27
C LEU A 144 -9.88 -18.04 -10.39
N TRP A 145 -8.71 -18.68 -10.40
CA TRP A 145 -7.58 -18.32 -9.52
C TRP A 145 -6.25 -18.36 -10.28
N GLN A 146 -5.88 -17.23 -10.88
CA GLN A 146 -4.55 -16.99 -11.46
C GLN A 146 -3.49 -16.77 -10.37
N VAL A 147 -3.88 -16.18 -9.23
CA VAL A 147 -2.99 -15.91 -8.09
C VAL A 147 -2.39 -17.20 -7.51
N PRO A 148 -1.07 -17.28 -7.30
CA PRO A 148 -0.41 -18.45 -6.72
C PRO A 148 -0.79 -18.71 -5.25
N CYS A 149 -0.26 -19.80 -4.68
CA CYS A 149 -0.57 -20.24 -3.32
C CYS A 149 0.14 -19.41 -2.24
N THR A 150 -0.10 -18.10 -2.18
CA THR A 150 0.56 -17.18 -1.24
C THR A 150 0.03 -17.28 0.20
N ARG A 151 0.92 -17.08 1.19
CA ARG A 151 0.60 -16.90 2.63
C ARG A 151 0.73 -15.47 3.14
N MET A 152 1.14 -14.53 2.27
CA MET A 152 1.17 -13.10 2.59
C MET A 152 -0.26 -12.62 2.91
N ASP A 153 -0.40 -11.74 3.88
CA ASP A 153 -1.67 -11.07 4.13
C ASP A 153 -1.80 -9.82 3.23
N ILE A 154 -3.01 -9.27 3.11
CA ILE A 154 -3.29 -8.15 2.19
C ILE A 154 -2.48 -6.90 2.59
N LYS A 155 -2.27 -6.70 3.89
CA LYS A 155 -1.42 -5.64 4.40
C LYS A 155 0.08 -5.83 4.20
N ASP A 156 0.50 -7.04 3.85
CA ASP A 156 1.89 -7.35 3.54
C ASP A 156 2.21 -7.06 2.04
N ILE A 157 1.21 -6.66 1.23
CA ILE A 157 1.34 -6.39 -0.23
C ILE A 157 2.14 -5.12 -0.53
N ALA A 158 2.14 -4.11 0.36
CA ALA A 158 2.92 -2.88 0.19
C ALA A 158 4.44 -3.13 0.01
N TYR A 159 4.93 -4.30 0.42
CA TYR A 159 6.30 -4.76 0.19
C TYR A 159 6.66 -4.98 -1.29
N PHE A 160 5.67 -5.04 -2.20
CA PHE A 160 5.89 -5.10 -3.64
C PHE A 160 5.93 -3.73 -4.34
N MET A 161 5.67 -2.64 -3.62
CA MET A 161 5.85 -1.30 -4.16
C MET A 161 7.33 -0.97 -4.35
N LYS A 162 7.62 -0.08 -5.31
CA LYS A 162 8.91 0.59 -5.40
C LYS A 162 9.15 1.35 -4.08
N ASP A 163 10.40 1.37 -3.62
CA ASP A 163 10.77 2.02 -2.37
C ASP A 163 10.64 3.55 -2.46
N TRP A 164 10.81 4.25 -1.33
CA TRP A 164 10.75 5.71 -1.25
C TRP A 164 11.64 6.42 -2.29
N LYS A 165 12.74 5.76 -2.67
CA LYS A 165 13.69 6.22 -3.67
C LYS A 165 13.05 6.42 -5.05
N ALA A 166 12.01 5.67 -5.42
CA ALA A 166 11.33 5.87 -6.71
C ALA A 166 10.47 7.15 -6.75
N ASP A 167 9.88 7.56 -5.62
CA ASP A 167 9.19 8.86 -5.52
C ASP A 167 10.21 9.99 -5.53
N TYR A 168 11.33 9.79 -4.83
CA TYR A 168 12.45 10.73 -4.77
C TYR A 168 13.09 10.95 -6.15
N GLU A 169 13.45 9.88 -6.87
CA GLU A 169 14.04 9.95 -8.22
C GLU A 169 13.08 10.53 -9.26
N ARG A 170 11.76 10.32 -9.12
CA ARG A 170 10.73 10.98 -9.94
C ARG A 170 10.71 12.51 -9.77
N HIS A 171 11.32 13.06 -8.72
CA HIS A 171 11.26 14.47 -8.37
C HIS A 171 12.63 15.16 -8.26
N VAL A 172 13.74 14.46 -8.46
CA VAL A 172 15.08 15.04 -8.61
C VAL A 172 15.49 15.06 -10.09
N SER A 173 14.81 15.88 -10.89
CA SER A 173 15.16 16.08 -12.31
C SER A 173 16.42 16.94 -12.46
N LEU A 174 16.52 18.06 -11.74
CA LEU A 174 17.44 19.17 -12.07
C LEU A 174 18.60 19.35 -11.07
N GLY A 175 19.34 18.27 -10.81
CA GLY A 175 20.71 18.32 -10.28
C GLY A 175 20.89 18.84 -8.84
N PHE A 176 19.80 19.08 -8.10
CA PHE A 176 19.87 19.60 -6.73
C PHE A 176 20.53 18.60 -5.77
N SER A 177 21.67 19.01 -5.19
CA SER A 177 22.39 18.26 -4.17
C SER A 177 22.49 19.05 -2.88
N VAL A 178 22.34 18.39 -1.74
CA VAL A 178 22.58 18.98 -0.41
C VAL A 178 23.98 19.59 -0.31
N GLY A 179 24.98 19.02 -1.03
CA GLY A 179 26.34 19.56 -1.10
C GLY A 179 26.48 20.89 -1.87
N ASN A 180 25.45 21.31 -2.62
CA ASN A 180 25.38 22.61 -3.28
C ASN A 180 24.98 23.73 -2.30
N ILE A 181 24.31 23.41 -1.19
CA ILE A 181 23.81 24.41 -0.24
C ILE A 181 24.99 25.05 0.52
N LYS A 182 25.01 26.39 0.59
CA LYS A 182 25.88 27.20 1.45
C LYS A 182 25.21 27.53 2.79
N GLY A 183 23.90 27.80 2.76
CA GLY A 183 23.10 28.16 3.93
C GLY A 183 21.70 28.65 3.54
N PHE A 184 20.97 29.19 4.51
CA PHE A 184 19.63 29.74 4.34
C PHE A 184 19.54 31.11 5.02
N SER A 185 18.62 31.96 4.58
CA SER A 185 18.27 33.18 5.31
C SER A 185 17.60 32.86 6.64
N SER A 186 17.78 33.75 7.63
CA SER A 186 17.08 33.72 8.92
C SER A 186 15.72 34.43 8.88
N LEU A 187 15.38 35.06 7.75
CA LEU A 187 14.07 35.65 7.53
C LEU A 187 13.16 34.63 6.83
N GLU A 188 12.04 34.31 7.47
CA GLU A 188 10.98 33.48 6.89
C GLU A 188 9.73 34.32 6.62
N ARG A 189 9.00 34.00 5.55
CA ARG A 189 7.73 34.64 5.18
C ARG A 189 6.77 33.59 4.61
N THR A 190 5.48 33.73 4.86
CA THR A 190 4.48 32.78 4.36
C THR A 190 4.19 32.99 2.87
N LEU A 191 4.33 31.92 2.09
CA LEU A 191 3.89 31.80 0.70
C LEU A 191 2.67 30.88 0.61
N TYR A 192 1.88 31.03 -0.44
CA TYR A 192 0.69 30.22 -0.69
C TYR A 192 0.91 29.33 -1.91
N ILE A 193 1.18 28.04 -1.66
CA ILE A 193 1.42 27.05 -2.72
C ILE A 193 0.09 26.42 -3.16
N THR A 194 -0.08 26.21 -4.46
CA THR A 194 -1.27 25.56 -5.01
C THR A 194 -0.92 24.66 -6.19
N HIS A 195 -1.71 23.61 -6.42
CA HIS A 195 -1.67 22.82 -7.66
C HIS A 195 -2.62 23.40 -8.73
N GLY A 196 -3.23 24.57 -8.47
CA GLY A 196 -4.16 25.27 -9.35
C GLY A 196 -5.64 25.03 -9.02
N TYR A 197 -5.94 23.93 -8.32
CA TYR A 197 -7.32 23.41 -8.14
C TYR A 197 -8.07 24.08 -6.98
N GLY A 198 -8.13 25.42 -6.98
CA GLY A 198 -8.97 26.24 -6.09
C GLY A 198 -8.52 26.39 -4.63
N HIS A 199 -7.55 25.61 -4.14
CA HIS A 199 -7.09 25.62 -2.75
C HIS A 199 -5.61 26.00 -2.60
N TYR A 200 -5.26 26.58 -1.43
CA TYR A 200 -3.90 27.02 -1.09
C TYR A 200 -3.35 26.35 0.18
N LEU A 201 -2.08 25.96 0.13
CA LEU A 201 -1.26 25.43 1.21
C LEU A 201 -0.29 26.54 1.67
N PRO A 202 -0.48 27.14 2.85
CA PRO A 202 0.47 28.11 3.38
C PRO A 202 1.77 27.40 3.81
N ILE A 203 2.91 27.92 3.36
CA ILE A 203 4.26 27.42 3.70
C ILE A 203 5.12 28.61 4.10
N ASN A 204 5.72 28.56 5.29
CA ASN A 204 6.78 29.49 5.64
C ASN A 204 8.01 29.16 4.79
N ALA A 205 8.52 30.16 4.07
CA ALA A 205 9.60 30.02 3.11
C ALA A 205 10.70 31.06 3.36
N ARG A 206 11.91 30.72 2.94
CA ARG A 206 13.13 31.50 3.14
C ARG A 206 14.08 31.37 1.97
N GLU A 207 14.94 32.35 1.78
CA GLU A 207 15.99 32.30 0.75
C GLU A 207 17.01 31.20 1.05
N VAL A 208 17.47 30.52 0.01
CA VAL A 208 18.54 29.52 0.07
C VAL A 208 19.74 29.96 -0.76
N PHE A 209 20.92 29.92 -0.14
CA PHE A 209 22.19 30.27 -0.77
C PHE A 209 22.87 28.99 -1.25
N VAL A 210 23.24 28.92 -2.54
CA VAL A 210 23.88 27.75 -3.18
C VAL A 210 25.23 28.09 -3.80
N ARG A 211 26.00 27.08 -4.24
CA ARG A 211 27.32 27.24 -4.89
C ARG A 211 27.19 27.44 -6.40
N ASP A 212 26.35 26.64 -7.04
CA ASP A 212 25.91 26.79 -8.43
C ASP A 212 24.40 27.05 -8.45
N ASP A 213 23.97 28.11 -9.14
CA ASP A 213 22.57 28.54 -9.25
C ASP A 213 21.77 27.73 -10.29
N LYS A 214 22.42 26.85 -11.07
CA LYS A 214 21.74 26.04 -12.12
C LYS A 214 20.77 24.99 -11.61
N CYS A 215 20.63 24.80 -10.29
CA CYS A 215 19.72 23.83 -9.69
C CYS A 215 18.32 24.39 -9.37
N PHE A 216 17.95 25.57 -9.90
CA PHE A 216 16.64 26.20 -9.69
C PHE A 216 15.67 26.06 -10.87
N GLY A 217 16.06 25.35 -11.94
CA GLY A 217 15.17 24.95 -13.01
C GLY A 217 14.05 24.03 -12.49
N MET A 218 12.90 24.06 -13.16
CA MET A 218 11.81 23.09 -13.03
C MET A 218 11.25 22.76 -14.41
N ASP A 219 11.05 21.47 -14.66
CA ASP A 219 10.48 20.88 -15.87
C ASP A 219 9.07 20.29 -15.62
N TRP A 220 8.19 20.35 -16.62
CA TRP A 220 6.92 19.61 -16.63
C TRP A 220 6.42 19.31 -18.05
N VAL A 221 5.47 18.39 -18.16
CA VAL A 221 4.78 18.03 -19.39
C VAL A 221 3.28 18.33 -19.24
N GLU A 222 2.63 18.76 -20.31
CA GLU A 222 1.17 18.93 -20.33
C GLU A 222 0.50 17.92 -21.27
N SER A 223 -0.10 16.88 -20.70
CA SER A 223 -0.60 15.68 -21.40
C SER A 223 -1.67 15.91 -22.47
N LEU A 224 -2.28 17.10 -22.53
CA LEU A 224 -3.25 17.48 -23.58
C LEU A 224 -2.57 17.91 -24.89
N SER A 225 -1.39 18.53 -24.80
CA SER A 225 -0.58 18.97 -25.95
C SER A 225 0.63 18.08 -26.20
N ASN A 226 1.05 17.32 -25.18
CA ASN A 226 2.36 16.68 -25.10
C ASN A 226 3.52 17.69 -25.28
N SER A 227 3.31 18.94 -24.84
CA SER A 227 4.38 19.94 -24.76
C SER A 227 5.21 19.73 -23.50
N GLU A 228 6.52 19.78 -23.67
CA GLU A 228 7.52 19.87 -22.59
C GLU A 228 7.83 21.35 -22.32
N PHE A 229 7.89 21.74 -21.04
CA PHE A 229 8.20 23.10 -20.60
C PHE A 229 9.31 23.08 -19.54
N GLU A 230 10.22 24.06 -19.57
CA GLU A 230 11.27 24.26 -18.57
C GLU A 230 11.30 25.74 -18.13
N ILE A 231 11.44 26.01 -16.83
CA ILE A 231 11.58 27.37 -16.31
C ILE A 231 12.50 27.46 -15.09
N ASN A 232 13.23 28.57 -14.94
CA ASN A 232 13.98 28.86 -13.71
C ASN A 232 13.09 29.50 -12.65
N THR A 233 13.15 29.00 -11.42
CA THR A 233 12.30 29.40 -10.28
C THR A 233 13.07 30.21 -9.23
N ALA A 234 12.35 30.91 -8.33
CA ALA A 234 12.97 31.75 -7.30
C ALA A 234 13.76 30.91 -6.27
N LYS A 235 14.82 31.50 -5.70
CA LYS A 235 15.80 30.84 -4.80
C LYS A 235 15.29 30.61 -3.37
N LEU A 236 14.15 29.95 -3.22
CA LEU A 236 13.44 29.80 -1.95
C LEU A 236 13.27 28.31 -1.58
N SER A 237 13.38 28.01 -0.29
CA SER A 237 13.01 26.72 0.30
C SER A 237 11.92 26.91 1.34
N ALA A 238 11.31 25.81 1.79
CA ALA A 238 10.55 25.83 3.04
C ALA A 238 11.45 26.20 4.23
N GLY A 239 10.83 26.71 5.29
CA GLY A 239 11.44 27.19 6.52
C GLY A 239 12.09 26.10 7.37
N MET A 240 12.48 26.47 8.59
CA MET A 240 13.10 25.57 9.56
C MET A 240 12.23 24.37 9.95
N GLU A 241 10.90 24.53 9.91
CA GLU A 241 9.93 23.46 10.22
C GLU A 241 9.55 22.61 9.00
N GLY A 242 10.00 22.97 7.80
CA GLY A 242 9.67 22.27 6.55
C GLY A 242 8.21 22.46 6.12
N VAL A 243 7.58 21.40 5.58
CA VAL A 243 6.16 21.40 5.21
C VAL A 243 5.35 20.78 6.33
N SER A 244 4.45 21.56 6.93
CA SER A 244 3.59 21.09 8.02
C SER A 244 2.63 20.00 7.54
N THR A 245 2.77 18.79 8.10
CA THR A 245 1.90 17.64 7.81
C THR A 245 0.45 17.91 8.19
N THR A 246 0.19 18.71 9.23
CA THR A 246 -1.17 19.15 9.60
C THR A 246 -1.79 20.02 8.52
N LEU A 247 -1.08 21.06 8.05
CA LEU A 247 -1.60 21.97 7.02
C LEU A 247 -1.74 21.27 5.66
N LEU A 248 -0.85 20.32 5.34
CA LEU A 248 -0.95 19.46 4.16
C LEU A 248 -2.14 18.49 4.27
N SER A 249 -2.39 17.93 5.45
CA SER A 249 -3.57 17.12 5.74
C SER A 249 -4.87 17.92 5.56
N GLU A 250 -4.93 19.16 6.06
CA GLU A 250 -6.06 20.08 5.88
C GLU A 250 -6.21 20.57 4.44
N TYR A 251 -5.12 20.68 3.68
CA TYR A 251 -5.15 20.98 2.25
C TYR A 251 -5.84 19.87 1.45
N LEU A 252 -5.47 18.61 1.71
CA LEU A 252 -6.11 17.44 1.10
C LEU A 252 -7.58 17.27 1.54
N ASP A 253 -7.91 17.54 2.80
CA ASP A 253 -9.30 17.49 3.29
C ASP A 253 -10.18 18.56 2.63
N ARG A 254 -9.65 19.76 2.32
CA ARG A 254 -10.38 20.80 1.59
C ARG A 254 -10.72 20.40 0.15
N HIS A 255 -9.77 19.81 -0.59
CA HIS A 255 -10.04 19.21 -1.91
C HIS A 255 -11.14 18.14 -1.81
N LEU A 256 -11.04 17.25 -0.83
CA LEU A 256 -11.98 16.14 -0.64
C LEU A 256 -13.40 16.62 -0.30
N ASP A 257 -13.56 17.62 0.58
CA ASP A 257 -14.87 18.06 1.06
C ASP A 257 -15.58 19.06 0.13
N SER A 258 -14.86 19.75 -0.77
CA SER A 258 -15.43 20.82 -1.61
C SER A 258 -15.35 20.63 -3.12
N SER A 259 -14.35 19.91 -3.65
CA SER A 259 -14.05 19.90 -5.09
C SER A 259 -13.72 18.52 -5.68
N PHE A 260 -13.93 17.42 -4.95
CA PHE A 260 -13.45 16.08 -5.37
C PHE A 260 -13.95 15.60 -6.74
N GLU A 261 -15.24 15.77 -7.09
CA GLU A 261 -15.71 15.32 -8.42
C GLU A 261 -15.12 16.18 -9.54
N SER A 262 -15.05 17.51 -9.38
CA SER A 262 -14.35 18.40 -10.32
C SER A 262 -12.87 18.05 -10.45
N PHE A 263 -12.19 17.69 -9.35
CA PHE A 263 -10.80 17.23 -9.41
C PHE A 263 -10.66 15.96 -10.27
N VAL A 264 -11.60 15.02 -10.10
CA VAL A 264 -11.63 13.76 -10.85
C VAL A 264 -12.08 13.94 -12.32
N ASP A 265 -12.77 15.03 -12.67
CA ASP A 265 -13.15 15.37 -14.05
C ASP A 265 -12.13 16.25 -14.79
N GLU A 266 -11.42 17.15 -14.10
CA GLU A 266 -10.58 18.20 -14.71
C GLU A 266 -9.07 17.89 -14.65
N TYR A 267 -8.60 17.14 -13.65
CA TYR A 267 -7.16 17.02 -13.34
C TYR A 267 -6.66 15.57 -13.17
N PHE A 268 -7.56 14.61 -12.96
CA PHE A 268 -7.21 13.19 -12.85
C PHE A 268 -7.01 12.54 -14.22
N GLU A 269 -5.75 12.29 -14.61
CA GLU A 269 -5.37 11.79 -15.94
C GLU A 269 -5.58 10.25 -16.12
N GLY A 270 -6.51 9.66 -15.38
CA GLY A 270 -6.86 8.24 -15.46
C GLY A 270 -7.91 7.92 -16.52
N THR A 271 -8.15 6.61 -16.76
CA THR A 271 -9.20 6.19 -17.70
C THR A 271 -10.60 6.50 -17.16
N ALA A 272 -11.57 6.75 -18.05
CA ALA A 272 -12.96 7.02 -17.68
C ALA A 272 -13.61 5.94 -16.77
N PHE A 273 -13.10 4.70 -16.80
CA PHE A 273 -13.49 3.63 -15.87
C PHE A 273 -12.99 3.87 -14.44
N LEU A 274 -11.75 4.34 -14.28
CA LEU A 274 -11.19 4.74 -12.98
C LEU A 274 -11.89 6.02 -12.47
N THR A 275 -12.09 7.01 -13.34
CA THR A 275 -12.84 8.25 -13.07
C THR A 275 -14.21 7.96 -12.44
N GLU A 276 -15.03 7.10 -13.05
CA GLU A 276 -16.35 6.75 -12.50
C GLU A 276 -16.28 5.81 -11.28
N ILE A 277 -15.22 5.00 -11.11
CA ILE A 277 -14.97 4.28 -9.84
C ILE A 277 -14.73 5.27 -8.70
N LEU A 278 -13.87 6.28 -8.90
CA LEU A 278 -13.54 7.28 -7.89
C LEU A 278 -14.75 8.13 -7.51
N LYS A 279 -15.52 8.63 -8.48
CA LYS A 279 -16.79 9.32 -8.23
C LYS A 279 -17.80 8.42 -7.52
N THR A 280 -17.93 7.15 -7.93
CA THR A 280 -18.84 6.20 -7.27
C THR A 280 -18.45 5.96 -5.80
N ALA A 281 -17.15 5.86 -5.51
CA ALA A 281 -16.65 5.71 -4.15
C ALA A 281 -16.80 7.00 -3.32
N PHE A 282 -16.65 8.18 -3.93
CA PHE A 282 -16.94 9.48 -3.31
C PHE A 282 -18.43 9.64 -2.97
N ARG A 283 -19.33 9.35 -3.92
CA ARG A 283 -20.80 9.36 -3.69
C ARG A 283 -21.22 8.34 -2.61
N TYR A 284 -20.56 7.19 -2.56
CA TYR A 284 -20.72 6.22 -1.46
C TYR A 284 -20.25 6.79 -0.12
N TYR A 285 -19.06 7.42 -0.06
CA TYR A 285 -18.57 8.12 1.13
C TYR A 285 -19.52 9.25 1.56
N GLN A 286 -20.02 10.07 0.64
CA GLN A 286 -20.94 11.16 0.96
C GLN A 286 -22.20 10.67 1.68
N ARG A 287 -22.72 9.49 1.33
CA ARG A 287 -23.90 8.87 1.95
C ARG A 287 -23.59 8.13 3.25
N GLU A 288 -22.59 7.26 3.27
CA GLU A 288 -22.29 6.37 4.42
C GLU A 288 -21.34 6.99 5.45
N LYS A 289 -20.69 8.12 5.11
CA LYS A 289 -19.68 8.86 5.91
C LYS A 289 -18.58 7.98 6.54
N THR A 290 -18.25 6.86 5.90
CA THR A 290 -17.33 5.85 6.46
C THR A 290 -15.88 6.37 6.48
N PRO A 291 -15.20 6.44 7.65
CA PRO A 291 -13.85 7.02 7.76
C PRO A 291 -12.81 6.35 6.88
N SER A 292 -12.87 5.02 6.72
CA SER A 292 -11.99 4.25 5.84
C SER A 292 -12.02 4.74 4.40
N ILE A 293 -13.21 5.06 3.88
CA ILE A 293 -13.36 5.57 2.51
C ILE A 293 -12.88 7.02 2.43
N ARG A 294 -13.09 7.85 3.47
CA ARG A 294 -12.49 9.20 3.52
C ARG A 294 -10.96 9.12 3.41
N LYS A 295 -10.31 8.24 4.18
CA LYS A 295 -8.85 8.01 4.08
C LYS A 295 -8.44 7.53 2.68
N ALA A 296 -9.21 6.63 2.06
CA ALA A 296 -8.91 6.13 0.72
C ALA A 296 -9.07 7.18 -0.38
N LEU A 297 -10.07 8.07 -0.30
CA LEU A 297 -10.22 9.17 -1.25
C LEU A 297 -9.17 10.27 -1.01
N LYS A 298 -8.78 10.48 0.25
CA LYS A 298 -7.63 11.33 0.61
C LYS A 298 -6.30 10.78 0.10
N LEU A 299 -6.14 9.45 0.05
CA LEU A 299 -4.98 8.78 -0.54
C LEU A 299 -4.86 9.06 -2.05
N VAL A 300 -5.98 9.03 -2.80
CA VAL A 300 -6.00 9.35 -4.24
C VAL A 300 -5.47 10.77 -4.48
N LEU A 301 -5.99 11.75 -3.73
CA LEU A 301 -5.51 13.14 -3.77
C LEU A 301 -4.03 13.23 -3.39
N ALA A 302 -3.61 12.59 -2.30
CA ALA A 302 -2.23 12.65 -1.83
C ALA A 302 -1.23 12.08 -2.85
N TYR A 303 -1.58 11.00 -3.55
CA TYR A 303 -0.76 10.44 -4.62
C TYR A 303 -0.76 11.33 -5.87
N ASN A 304 -1.93 11.69 -6.41
CA ASN A 304 -2.01 12.41 -7.70
C ASN A 304 -1.34 13.79 -7.61
N LEU A 305 -1.45 14.49 -6.48
CA LEU A 305 -0.78 15.78 -6.28
C LEU A 305 0.76 15.68 -6.25
N THR A 306 1.36 14.49 -6.08
CA THR A 306 2.81 14.32 -6.32
C THR A 306 3.20 14.45 -7.79
N LEU A 307 2.27 14.16 -8.72
CA LEU A 307 2.53 14.11 -10.15
C LEU A 307 2.50 15.49 -10.80
N HIS A 308 1.70 16.41 -10.27
CA HIS A 308 1.47 17.72 -10.89
C HIS A 308 2.53 18.79 -10.53
N VAL A 309 2.52 19.88 -11.29
CA VAL A 309 3.24 21.12 -10.96
C VAL A 309 2.54 21.87 -9.82
N THR A 310 3.31 22.65 -9.05
CA THR A 310 2.76 23.61 -8.08
C THR A 310 3.12 25.03 -8.48
N MET A 311 2.17 25.95 -8.32
CA MET A 311 2.29 27.39 -8.49
C MET A 311 2.34 28.08 -7.12
N VAL A 312 2.74 29.35 -7.10
CA VAL A 312 2.91 30.15 -5.88
C VAL A 312 2.20 31.50 -5.97
N GLU A 313 1.56 31.89 -4.87
CA GLU A 313 1.09 33.27 -4.62
C GLU A 313 1.77 33.84 -3.36
N GLY A 314 1.89 35.17 -3.28
CA GLY A 314 2.58 35.88 -2.19
C GLY A 314 4.07 36.19 -2.45
N LEU A 315 4.57 36.02 -3.66
CA LEU A 315 5.85 36.59 -4.11
C LEU A 315 5.74 38.12 -4.27
N SER A 316 6.84 38.85 -4.11
CA SER A 316 6.93 40.28 -4.44
C SER A 316 6.80 40.52 -5.95
N GLU A 317 6.54 41.75 -6.38
CA GLU A 317 6.48 42.09 -7.82
C GLU A 317 7.79 41.75 -8.55
N GLU A 318 8.95 41.97 -7.91
CA GLU A 318 10.27 41.62 -8.47
C GLU A 318 10.49 40.10 -8.55
N GLU A 319 10.06 39.35 -7.54
CA GLU A 319 10.16 37.89 -7.52
C GLU A 319 9.18 37.22 -8.49
N GLN A 320 8.00 37.80 -8.73
CA GLN A 320 6.95 37.23 -9.58
C GLN A 320 7.39 37.05 -11.04
N PHE A 321 8.37 37.82 -11.52
CA PHE A 321 8.98 37.63 -12.84
C PHE A 321 9.80 36.34 -12.95
N VAL A 322 10.31 35.79 -11.84
CA VAL A 322 11.11 34.56 -11.83
C VAL A 322 10.19 33.35 -11.66
N GLY A 323 10.16 32.47 -12.66
CA GLY A 323 9.26 31.31 -12.68
C GLY A 323 7.88 31.61 -13.30
N LYS A 324 7.67 32.77 -13.93
CA LYS A 324 6.41 33.10 -14.62
C LYS A 324 6.32 32.44 -15.99
N ILE A 325 5.23 31.72 -16.23
CA ILE A 325 4.95 31.07 -17.50
C ILE A 325 4.41 32.11 -18.48
N ASP A 326 5.28 32.62 -19.35
CA ASP A 326 4.94 33.57 -20.42
C ASP A 326 4.67 32.88 -21.78
N ASP A 327 4.66 31.54 -21.83
CA ASP A 327 4.25 30.73 -22.99
C ASP A 327 2.71 30.59 -23.04
N ASP A 328 2.08 31.05 -24.12
CA ASP A 328 0.62 31.07 -24.29
C ASP A 328 0.03 29.73 -24.73
N GLY A 329 0.86 28.73 -25.03
CA GLY A 329 0.49 27.33 -25.25
C GLY A 329 0.37 26.49 -23.97
N SER A 330 0.84 26.98 -22.82
CA SER A 330 0.67 26.32 -21.52
C SER A 330 -0.70 26.60 -20.90
N LYS A 331 -1.33 25.56 -20.32
CA LYS A 331 -2.56 25.69 -19.51
C LYS A 331 -2.36 26.50 -18.22
N PHE A 332 -1.12 26.84 -17.89
CA PHE A 332 -0.72 27.68 -16.75
C PHE A 332 -0.16 29.05 -17.18
N PHE A 333 -0.38 29.48 -18.43
CA PHE A 333 0.00 30.81 -18.91
C PHE A 333 -0.37 31.94 -17.92
N GLY A 334 0.58 32.84 -17.67
CA GLY A 334 0.44 33.95 -16.74
C GLY A 334 0.56 33.58 -15.26
N LYS A 335 0.74 32.30 -14.89
CA LYS A 335 1.00 31.87 -13.50
C LYS A 335 2.50 31.80 -13.20
N THR A 336 2.85 31.93 -11.93
CA THR A 336 4.23 31.72 -11.44
C THR A 336 4.37 30.36 -10.78
N VAL A 337 5.30 29.55 -11.28
CA VAL A 337 5.67 28.23 -10.76
C VAL A 337 6.31 28.39 -9.39
N ALA A 338 5.99 27.50 -8.46
CA ALA A 338 6.58 27.50 -7.14
C ALA A 338 8.10 27.23 -7.21
N PRO A 339 8.91 27.82 -6.32
CA PRO A 339 10.32 27.48 -6.14
C PRO A 339 10.55 25.96 -6.17
N VAL A 340 11.42 25.46 -7.04
CA VAL A 340 11.54 24.01 -7.30
C VAL A 340 11.81 23.21 -6.03
N MET A 341 12.56 23.77 -5.08
CA MET A 341 12.83 23.15 -3.79
C MET A 341 11.59 23.11 -2.88
N ILE A 342 10.67 24.08 -2.99
CA ILE A 342 9.37 24.01 -2.31
C ILE A 342 8.46 22.99 -3.01
N ASN A 343 8.42 22.93 -4.35
CA ASN A 343 7.70 21.87 -5.08
C ASN A 343 8.18 20.48 -4.62
N PHE A 344 9.50 20.29 -4.58
CA PHE A 344 10.15 19.07 -4.11
C PHE A 344 9.81 18.72 -2.65
N GLN A 345 9.89 19.69 -1.73
CA GLN A 345 9.57 19.48 -0.32
C GLN A 345 8.07 19.17 -0.10
N VAL A 346 7.17 19.78 -0.87
CA VAL A 346 5.72 19.46 -0.86
C VAL A 346 5.49 18.05 -1.39
N LYS A 347 6.13 17.67 -2.51
CA LYS A 347 6.02 16.32 -3.08
C LYS A 347 6.57 15.23 -2.16
N CYS A 348 7.67 15.49 -1.45
CA CYS A 348 8.16 14.57 -0.41
C CYS A 348 7.15 14.40 0.75
N ALA A 349 6.60 15.51 1.26
CA ALA A 349 5.60 15.44 2.34
C ALA A 349 4.28 14.77 1.91
N LEU A 350 3.89 14.92 0.64
CA LEU A 350 2.79 14.17 0.03
C LEU A 350 3.13 12.67 -0.13
N ALA A 351 4.38 12.34 -0.50
CA ALA A 351 4.86 10.97 -0.64
C ALA A 351 4.81 10.18 0.68
N ASP A 352 5.33 10.77 1.76
CA ASP A 352 5.25 10.19 3.10
C ASP A 352 3.77 9.99 3.53
N MET A 353 2.92 10.99 3.29
CA MET A 353 1.51 10.94 3.68
C MET A 353 0.69 9.92 2.88
N TRP A 354 0.90 9.79 1.56
CA TRP A 354 0.21 8.76 0.78
C TRP A 354 0.68 7.35 1.17
N ARG A 355 1.97 7.16 1.47
CA ARG A 355 2.50 5.87 1.94
C ARG A 355 1.93 5.48 3.32
N GLU A 356 1.81 6.43 4.25
CA GLU A 356 1.14 6.19 5.54
C GLU A 356 -0.34 5.84 5.36
N LEU A 357 -1.09 6.63 4.58
CA LEU A 357 -2.50 6.37 4.29
C LEU A 357 -2.70 4.99 3.64
N GLN A 358 -1.88 4.62 2.65
CA GLN A 358 -1.99 3.34 1.94
C GLN A 358 -1.80 2.16 2.90
N LYS A 359 -0.78 2.21 3.76
CA LYS A 359 -0.54 1.20 4.79
C LYS A 359 -1.77 1.06 5.70
N ASP A 360 -2.29 2.18 6.21
CA ASP A 360 -3.45 2.23 7.09
C ASP A 360 -4.69 1.58 6.46
N ILE A 361 -4.96 1.91 5.20
CA ILE A 361 -6.09 1.37 4.43
C ILE A 361 -5.93 -0.13 4.17
N LEU A 362 -4.71 -0.61 3.90
CA LEU A 362 -4.43 -2.03 3.72
C LEU A 362 -4.58 -2.83 5.04
N GLU A 363 -4.21 -2.24 6.19
CA GLU A 363 -4.46 -2.83 7.52
C GLU A 363 -5.97 -2.91 7.81
N GLU A 364 -6.72 -1.84 7.56
CA GLU A 364 -8.18 -1.82 7.69
C GLU A 364 -8.86 -2.82 6.74
N LEU A 365 -8.42 -2.92 5.48
CA LEU A 365 -8.96 -3.87 4.50
C LEU A 365 -8.72 -5.33 4.93
N SER A 366 -7.54 -5.65 5.46
CA SER A 366 -7.25 -6.99 6.03
C SER A 366 -8.16 -7.31 7.24
N SER A 367 -8.42 -6.31 8.10
CA SER A 367 -9.34 -6.41 9.23
C SER A 367 -10.80 -6.64 8.76
N LEU A 368 -11.28 -5.85 7.79
CA LEU A 368 -12.63 -5.97 7.22
C LEU A 368 -12.85 -7.31 6.51
N TYR A 369 -11.90 -7.79 5.71
CA TYR A 369 -11.97 -9.15 5.14
C TYR A 369 -12.03 -10.22 6.24
N SER A 370 -11.31 -10.03 7.34
CA SER A 370 -11.32 -10.96 8.47
C SER A 370 -12.68 -10.96 9.22
N SER A 371 -13.35 -9.81 9.32
CA SER A 371 -14.68 -9.70 9.97
C SER A 371 -15.79 -10.45 9.21
N VAL A 372 -15.77 -10.42 7.87
CA VAL A 372 -16.74 -11.13 7.00
C VAL A 372 -16.80 -12.63 7.30
N TYR A 373 -15.69 -13.24 7.75
CA TYR A 373 -15.66 -14.66 8.08
C TYR A 373 -16.21 -15.01 9.47
N SER A 374 -16.33 -14.02 10.37
CA SER A 374 -16.69 -14.19 11.78
C SER A 374 -18.20 -14.20 12.03
N GLY A 375 -18.97 -13.35 11.35
CA GLY A 375 -20.43 -13.31 11.53
C GLY A 375 -21.16 -12.36 10.58
N ASP A 376 -20.71 -11.11 10.49
CA ASP A 376 -21.38 -9.97 9.82
C ASP A 376 -21.25 -9.95 8.29
N LYS A 377 -21.44 -11.12 7.67
CA LYS A 377 -21.10 -11.51 6.29
C LYS A 377 -21.51 -10.60 5.13
N LEU A 378 -22.37 -9.60 5.35
CA LEU A 378 -22.94 -8.75 4.29
C LEU A 378 -22.74 -7.24 4.52
N LYS A 379 -22.65 -6.75 5.76
CA LYS A 379 -22.62 -5.30 6.04
C LYS A 379 -21.38 -4.61 5.48
N ASN A 380 -20.23 -5.26 5.58
CA ASN A 380 -18.93 -4.65 5.26
C ASN A 380 -18.52 -4.80 3.79
N TRP A 381 -19.26 -5.57 2.97
CA TRP A 381 -18.87 -5.81 1.57
C TRP A 381 -18.84 -4.57 0.68
N PRO A 382 -19.78 -3.61 0.77
CA PRO A 382 -19.69 -2.37 -0.01
C PRO A 382 -18.43 -1.58 0.34
N THR A 383 -18.09 -1.47 1.64
CA THR A 383 -16.86 -0.80 2.11
C THR A 383 -15.61 -1.52 1.60
N ILE A 384 -15.55 -2.85 1.72
CA ILE A 384 -14.45 -3.69 1.21
C ILE A 384 -14.26 -3.50 -0.30
N PHE A 385 -15.37 -3.48 -1.05
CA PHE A 385 -15.36 -3.28 -2.50
C PHE A 385 -14.80 -1.90 -2.88
N MET A 386 -15.29 -0.82 -2.25
CA MET A 386 -14.80 0.54 -2.53
C MET A 386 -13.32 0.71 -2.16
N LEU A 387 -12.88 0.20 -0.99
CA LEU A 387 -11.47 0.24 -0.60
C LEU A 387 -10.58 -0.52 -1.59
N ALA A 388 -10.98 -1.72 -2.00
CA ALA A 388 -10.23 -2.50 -2.97
C ALA A 388 -10.20 -1.83 -4.36
N ALA A 389 -11.30 -1.22 -4.80
CA ALA A 389 -11.38 -0.51 -6.07
C ALA A 389 -10.48 0.75 -6.09
N ILE A 390 -10.49 1.56 -5.02
CA ILE A 390 -9.60 2.72 -4.89
C ILE A 390 -8.12 2.31 -4.88
N LEU A 391 -7.76 1.30 -4.08
CA LEU A 391 -6.37 0.81 -4.03
C LEU A 391 -5.88 0.27 -5.38
N LEU A 392 -6.76 -0.36 -6.17
CA LEU A 392 -6.43 -0.86 -7.50
C LEU A 392 -6.34 0.27 -8.55
N ALA A 393 -7.13 1.33 -8.43
CA ALA A 393 -6.98 2.52 -9.28
C ALA A 393 -5.59 3.15 -9.11
N ILE A 394 -5.20 3.45 -7.86
CA ILE A 394 -3.88 4.02 -7.54
C ILE A 394 -2.74 3.07 -7.94
N TRP A 395 -2.94 1.74 -7.84
CA TRP A 395 -1.93 0.78 -8.30
C TRP A 395 -1.71 0.84 -9.82
N GLU A 396 -2.79 1.03 -10.59
CA GLU A 396 -2.72 1.22 -12.05
C GLU A 396 -1.99 2.54 -12.39
N GLU A 397 -2.28 3.62 -11.66
CA GLU A 397 -1.59 4.93 -11.74
C GLU A 397 -0.10 4.89 -11.30
N MET A 398 0.40 3.74 -10.84
CA MET A 398 1.78 3.52 -10.36
C MET A 398 2.62 2.60 -11.24
N GLN A 399 2.06 2.02 -12.31
CA GLN A 399 2.80 1.17 -13.26
C GLN A 399 3.68 2.00 -14.20
#